data_AF-A0A7J4QT22-F1
#
_entry.id   AF-A0A7J4QT22-F1
#
_cell.length_a   1.000
_cell.length_b   1.000
_cell.length_c   1.000
_cell.angle_alpha   90.00
_cell.angle_beta   90.00
_cell.angle_gamma   90.00
#
_symmetry.space_group_name_H-M   'P 1'
#
loop_
_entity.id
_entity.type
_entity.pdbx_description
1 polymer ?
#
loop_
_entity_poly.entity_id
_entity_poly.type
_entity_poly.pdbx_seq_one_letter_code
_entity_poly.pdbx_strand_id
1 'polypeptide(L)'
;MAEDWRDHLTDEGDGTMRIKAHGNMKVDARLVTNAQHLQNHADDRGPEQLVNAASLPGIVGEAWAMADWHFGYGLPIGGVVATDTEAGEQGGAISPGGVGFDINCGVRMLALDATEDDIPNLKKLAGRLAGRIPAGASGKGGLEINPRQLDNLIQGGAAAAVELGFGFDEDLAHIESNGVLHTEEASISSRARERGLRALGTLGSGNHFLELQTVGKTVDQETAEK
;
A
#
# COMPACT_ATOMS: atom_id res chain seq x y z
N MET A 1 12.28 23.97 23.38
CA MET A 1 11.77 23.93 22.00
C MET A 1 12.34 22.66 21.39
N ALA A 2 11.52 21.82 20.75
CA ALA A 2 12.09 20.70 20.00
C ALA A 2 13.03 21.28 18.93
N GLU A 3 14.17 20.63 18.68
CA GLU A 3 15.05 21.03 17.58
C GLU A 3 14.29 20.89 16.26
N ASP A 4 14.45 21.86 15.36
CA ASP A 4 13.85 21.80 14.04
C ASP A 4 14.65 20.80 13.19
N TRP A 5 13.96 19.85 12.57
CA TRP A 5 14.59 18.83 11.73
C TRP A 5 15.34 19.43 10.55
N ARG A 6 14.99 20.65 10.13
CA ARG A 6 15.68 21.39 9.07
C ARG A 6 17.11 21.75 9.41
N ASP A 7 17.41 22.00 10.68
CA ASP A 7 18.77 22.30 11.14
C ASP A 7 19.71 21.09 10.95
N HIS A 8 19.13 19.90 10.75
CA HIS A 8 19.83 18.63 10.57
C HIS A 8 19.73 18.09 9.14
N LEU A 9 19.11 18.84 8.21
CA LEU A 9 18.89 18.43 6.83
C LEU A 9 20.13 18.69 5.95
N THR A 10 20.54 17.70 5.17
CA THR A 10 21.62 17.80 4.19
C THR A 10 21.17 17.22 2.84
N ASP A 11 21.40 17.95 1.76
CA ASP A 11 21.20 17.46 0.39
C ASP A 11 22.36 16.53 -0.01
N GLU A 12 22.04 15.34 -0.50
CA GLU A 12 23.03 14.33 -0.90
C GLU A 12 23.29 14.33 -2.42
N GLY A 13 22.53 15.10 -3.20
CA GLY A 13 22.80 15.37 -4.61
C GLY A 13 22.35 14.29 -5.60
N ASP A 14 21.67 13.23 -5.14
CA ASP A 14 21.17 12.11 -5.94
C ASP A 14 19.64 12.04 -6.00
N GLY A 15 18.97 13.14 -5.67
CA GLY A 15 17.51 13.19 -5.50
C GLY A 15 17.06 12.75 -4.11
N THR A 16 17.98 12.67 -3.15
CA THR A 16 17.67 12.44 -1.74
C THR A 16 18.22 13.52 -0.83
N MET A 17 17.55 13.71 0.30
CA MET A 17 18.02 14.54 1.40
C MET A 17 17.98 13.74 2.70
N ARG A 18 19.02 13.91 3.52
CA ARG A 18 19.18 13.22 4.79
C ARG A 18 18.92 14.17 5.95
N ILE A 19 18.08 13.73 6.89
CA ILE A 19 17.97 14.32 8.22
C ILE A 19 18.86 13.52 9.15
N LYS A 20 19.94 14.13 9.62
CA LYS A 20 20.84 13.50 10.58
C LYS A 20 20.10 13.22 11.89
N ALA A 21 20.35 12.05 12.49
CA ALA A 21 19.76 11.67 13.76
C ALA A 21 20.05 12.71 14.84
N HIS A 22 18.99 13.16 15.50
CA HIS A 22 19.02 14.14 16.58
C HIS A 22 17.88 13.85 17.57
N GLY A 23 17.96 14.44 18.77
CA GLY A 23 16.97 14.22 19.82
C GLY A 23 16.81 12.74 20.19
N ASN A 24 15.61 12.20 19.97
CA ASN A 24 15.26 10.81 20.29
C ASN A 24 15.42 9.83 19.12
N MET A 25 15.83 10.32 17.94
CA MET A 25 16.07 9.46 16.79
C MET A 25 17.16 8.44 17.11
N LYS A 26 16.92 7.19 16.70
CA LYS A 26 17.87 6.08 16.85
C LYS A 26 18.68 5.85 15.58
N VAL A 27 18.16 6.31 14.45
CA VAL A 27 18.75 6.22 13.11
C VAL A 27 18.58 7.54 12.37
N ASP A 28 19.37 7.77 11.32
CA ASP A 28 19.14 8.87 10.38
C ASP A 28 17.81 8.64 9.63
N ALA A 29 17.27 9.71 9.04
CA ALA A 29 16.14 9.63 8.13
C ALA A 29 16.50 10.16 6.74
N ARG A 30 15.88 9.62 5.69
CA ARG A 30 16.06 10.03 4.30
C ARG A 30 14.73 10.34 3.63
N LEU A 31 14.73 11.38 2.82
CA LEU A 31 13.61 11.76 1.97
C LEU A 31 14.05 11.67 0.52
N VAL A 32 13.26 11.02 -0.33
CA VAL A 32 13.38 11.14 -1.77
C VAL A 32 12.79 12.48 -2.16
N THR A 33 13.65 13.50 -2.31
CA THR A 33 13.26 14.88 -2.55
C THR A 33 14.43 15.69 -3.08
N ASN A 34 14.14 16.80 -3.75
CA ASN A 34 15.13 17.81 -4.11
C ASN A 34 14.69 19.18 -3.57
N ALA A 35 15.54 20.20 -3.69
CA ALA A 35 15.25 21.53 -3.14
C ALA A 35 13.95 22.14 -3.67
N GLN A 36 13.60 21.91 -4.93
CA GLN A 36 12.36 22.41 -5.53
C GLN A 36 11.13 21.67 -4.98
N HIS A 37 11.21 20.35 -4.89
CA HIS A 37 10.15 19.53 -4.31
C HIS A 37 9.90 19.94 -2.86
N LEU A 38 10.96 20.05 -2.05
CA LEU A 38 10.87 20.46 -0.66
C LEU A 38 10.25 21.86 -0.48
N GLN A 39 10.59 22.82 -1.34
CA GLN A 39 10.01 24.17 -1.30
C GLN A 39 8.50 24.20 -1.61
N ASN A 40 8.03 23.29 -2.47
CA ASN A 40 6.61 23.20 -2.81
C ASN A 40 5.78 22.54 -1.69
N HIS A 41 6.43 21.83 -0.78
CA HIS A 41 5.80 21.23 0.39
C HIS A 41 5.83 22.19 1.57
N ALA A 42 4.69 22.82 1.86
CA ALA A 42 4.53 23.75 2.98
C ALA A 42 4.14 23.06 4.31
N ASP A 43 3.93 21.74 4.32
CA ASP A 43 3.46 20.99 5.47
C ASP A 43 4.57 20.13 6.09
N ASP A 44 5.08 20.59 7.23
CA ASP A 44 6.21 19.99 7.93
C ASP A 44 5.84 18.72 8.70
N ARG A 45 4.54 18.43 8.83
CA ARG A 45 4.08 17.30 9.63
C ARG A 45 4.52 15.96 9.05
N GLY A 46 4.72 15.86 7.73
CA GLY A 46 5.25 14.65 7.08
C GLY A 46 6.70 14.35 7.52
N PRO A 47 7.65 15.27 7.28
CA PRO A 47 9.02 15.16 7.80
C PRO A 47 9.09 14.98 9.32
N GLU A 48 8.26 15.67 10.10
CA GLU A 48 8.18 15.49 11.55
C GLU A 48 7.74 14.06 11.92
N GLN A 49 6.76 13.48 11.22
CA GLN A 49 6.37 12.09 11.41
C GLN A 49 7.51 11.13 11.07
N LEU A 50 8.34 11.44 10.07
CA LEU A 50 9.51 10.63 9.74
C LEU A 50 10.57 10.67 10.86
N VAL A 51 10.81 11.85 11.44
CA VAL A 51 11.68 12.02 12.63
C VAL A 51 11.16 11.21 13.82
N ASN A 52 9.84 11.23 14.04
CA ASN A 52 9.22 10.39 15.08
C ASN A 52 9.38 8.90 14.78
N ALA A 53 9.22 8.48 13.52
CA ALA A 53 9.39 7.10 13.08
C ALA A 53 10.83 6.61 13.28
N ALA A 54 11.83 7.48 13.02
CA ALA A 54 13.24 7.21 13.28
C ALA A 54 13.58 6.98 14.76
N SER A 55 12.63 7.22 15.69
CA SER A 55 12.79 6.99 17.12
C SER A 55 12.25 5.61 17.58
N LEU A 56 11.65 4.82 16.69
CA LEU A 56 10.99 3.55 17.02
C LEU A 56 11.96 2.54 17.66
N PRO A 57 11.57 1.84 18.75
CA PRO A 57 12.33 0.71 19.30
C PRO A 57 12.67 -0.35 18.25
N GLY A 58 13.94 -0.75 18.20
CA GLY A 58 14.43 -1.76 17.28
C GLY A 58 14.52 -1.33 15.82
N ILE A 59 14.31 -0.05 15.48
CA ILE A 59 14.50 0.43 14.10
C ILE A 59 15.93 0.16 13.61
N VAL A 60 16.05 -0.30 12.37
CA VAL A 60 17.33 -0.61 11.72
C VAL A 60 17.49 0.16 10.41
N GLY A 61 18.74 0.41 10.02
CA GLY A 61 19.06 1.19 8.83
C GLY A 61 18.71 2.66 9.02
N GLU A 62 17.76 3.15 8.24
CA GLU A 62 17.30 4.55 8.21
C GLU A 62 15.77 4.57 8.04
N ALA A 63 15.13 5.63 8.51
CA ALA A 63 13.71 5.87 8.20
C ALA A 63 13.60 6.55 6.83
N TRP A 64 12.77 6.03 5.93
CA TRP A 64 12.63 6.56 4.57
C TRP A 64 11.27 7.21 4.35
N ALA A 65 11.25 8.30 3.57
CA ALA A 65 10.06 8.88 2.98
C ALA A 65 10.22 8.93 1.45
N MET A 66 9.34 8.23 0.73
CA MET A 66 9.31 8.13 -0.73
C MET A 66 8.82 9.42 -1.38
N ALA A 67 9.03 9.59 -2.68
CA ALA A 67 8.84 10.87 -3.37
C ALA A 67 7.42 11.48 -3.27
N ASP A 68 6.42 10.69 -2.91
CA ASP A 68 5.03 11.08 -2.71
C ASP A 68 4.67 11.32 -1.22
N TRP A 69 5.68 11.49 -0.36
CA TRP A 69 5.48 11.61 1.07
C TRP A 69 4.54 12.77 1.43
N HIS A 70 3.66 12.52 2.41
CA HIS A 70 2.77 13.53 2.96
C HIS A 70 2.24 13.11 4.34
N PHE A 71 1.59 14.06 5.03
CA PHE A 71 1.06 13.85 6.38
C PHE A 71 0.10 12.64 6.43
N GLY A 72 0.42 11.68 7.31
CA GLY A 72 -0.33 10.46 7.53
C GLY A 72 -0.78 10.31 9.00
N TYR A 73 -0.95 9.06 9.44
CA TYR A 73 -1.32 8.73 10.82
C TYR A 73 -0.21 7.97 11.54
N GLY A 74 0.59 8.68 12.34
CA GLY A 74 1.74 8.12 13.05
C GLY A 74 3.01 8.17 12.20
N LEU A 75 3.00 7.51 11.05
CA LEU A 75 4.03 7.64 10.01
C LEU A 75 3.50 8.49 8.84
N PRO A 76 4.37 9.14 8.05
CA PRO A 76 3.94 9.78 6.81
C PRO A 76 3.46 8.70 5.82
N ILE A 77 2.49 9.05 4.98
CA ILE A 77 2.22 8.24 3.78
C ILE A 77 3.47 8.31 2.91
N GLY A 78 3.83 7.20 2.25
CA GLY A 78 5.13 7.04 1.58
C GLY A 78 6.28 6.75 2.55
N GLY A 79 6.01 6.57 3.85
CA GLY A 79 7.02 6.20 4.85
C GLY A 79 7.40 4.73 4.79
N VAL A 80 8.69 4.42 4.95
CA VAL A 80 9.21 3.05 5.08
C VAL A 80 10.16 2.98 6.27
N VAL A 81 9.93 2.02 7.15
CA VAL A 81 10.79 1.70 8.28
C VAL A 81 10.93 0.19 8.40
N ALA A 82 12.09 -0.27 8.89
CA ALA A 82 12.31 -1.65 9.27
C ALA A 82 12.66 -1.71 10.75
N THR A 83 12.11 -2.69 11.47
CA THR A 83 12.43 -2.94 12.87
C THR A 83 12.88 -4.38 13.06
N ASP A 84 13.96 -4.58 13.79
CA ASP A 84 14.53 -5.90 14.09
C ASP A 84 13.62 -6.68 15.06
N THR A 85 13.21 -7.90 14.67
CA THR A 85 12.35 -8.76 15.49
C THR A 85 13.03 -9.21 16.77
N GLU A 86 14.36 -9.22 16.82
CA GLU A 86 15.16 -9.66 17.96
C GLU A 86 15.66 -8.49 18.83
N ALA A 87 15.16 -7.27 18.60
CA ALA A 87 15.58 -6.09 19.35
C ALA A 87 15.11 -6.14 20.82
N GLY A 88 16.05 -6.33 21.74
CA GLY A 88 15.77 -6.37 23.17
C GLY A 88 14.93 -7.58 23.57
N GLU A 89 14.22 -7.50 24.70
CA GLU A 89 13.41 -8.63 25.19
C GLU A 89 12.03 -8.75 24.52
N GLN A 90 11.54 -7.67 23.91
CA GLN A 90 10.18 -7.59 23.34
C GLN A 90 10.15 -7.53 21.81
N GLY A 91 11.32 -7.54 21.16
CA GLY A 91 11.46 -7.28 19.73
C GLY A 91 11.25 -5.81 19.34
N GLY A 92 11.45 -5.54 18.06
CA GLY A 92 11.24 -4.23 17.44
C GLY A 92 9.75 -3.84 17.43
N ALA A 93 9.51 -2.53 17.44
CA ALA A 93 8.15 -2.01 17.54
C ALA A 93 7.35 -2.20 16.25
N ILE A 94 6.13 -2.72 16.37
CA ILE A 94 5.13 -2.74 15.30
C ILE A 94 4.14 -1.60 15.51
N SER A 95 3.90 -0.79 14.48
CA SER A 95 2.96 0.33 14.53
C SER A 95 1.84 0.13 13.49
N PRO A 96 0.57 -0.03 13.91
CA PRO A 96 -0.56 -0.06 12.96
C PRO A 96 -0.65 1.21 12.09
N GLY A 97 -0.23 2.36 12.63
CA GLY A 97 -0.16 3.60 11.85
C GLY A 97 0.93 3.59 10.77
N GLY A 98 1.96 2.75 10.92
CA GLY A 98 2.98 2.52 9.91
C GLY A 98 2.54 1.61 8.76
N VAL A 99 1.49 0.81 8.97
CA VAL A 99 0.86 -0.01 7.92
C VAL A 99 -0.26 0.76 7.24
N GLY A 100 -1.06 1.48 8.02
CA GLY A 100 -2.23 2.23 7.54
C GLY A 100 -3.55 1.54 7.88
N PHE A 101 -4.65 2.30 7.77
CA PHE A 101 -6.00 1.81 8.08
C PHE A 101 -6.54 0.83 7.04
N ASP A 102 -6.18 1.03 5.78
CA ASP A 102 -6.56 0.17 4.66
C ASP A 102 -5.45 -0.84 4.39
N ILE A 103 -5.37 -1.85 5.25
CA ILE A 103 -4.33 -2.87 5.21
C ILE A 103 -4.39 -3.59 3.86
N ASN A 104 -3.24 -3.62 3.16
CA ASN A 104 -3.11 -4.21 1.83
C ASN A 104 -3.94 -3.49 0.74
N CYS A 105 -4.21 -2.19 0.89
CA CYS A 105 -4.56 -1.36 -0.27
C CYS A 105 -3.43 -1.49 -1.31
N GLY A 106 -3.79 -1.84 -2.54
CA GLY A 106 -2.81 -2.24 -3.54
C GLY A 106 -3.35 -2.19 -4.95
N VAL A 107 -2.50 -2.57 -5.89
CA VAL A 107 -2.78 -2.50 -7.33
C VAL A 107 -2.65 -3.89 -7.93
N ARG A 108 -3.60 -4.25 -8.79
CA ARG A 108 -3.47 -5.38 -9.71
C ARG A 108 -3.59 -4.87 -11.13
N MET A 109 -2.62 -5.23 -11.97
CA MET A 109 -2.66 -4.98 -13.40
C MET A 109 -2.98 -6.28 -14.13
N LEU A 110 -3.89 -6.22 -15.10
CA LEU A 110 -4.17 -7.33 -16.01
C LEU A 110 -3.80 -6.87 -17.41
N ALA A 111 -2.78 -7.50 -17.99
CA ALA A 111 -2.42 -7.27 -19.38
C ALA A 111 -3.38 -8.07 -20.28
N LEU A 112 -3.88 -7.42 -21.33
CA LEU A 112 -4.70 -8.05 -22.35
C LEU A 112 -3.87 -8.23 -23.61
N ASP A 113 -4.04 -9.35 -24.30
CA ASP A 113 -3.57 -9.53 -25.68
C ASP A 113 -4.53 -8.82 -26.64
N ALA A 114 -4.69 -7.51 -26.45
CA ALA A 114 -5.57 -6.63 -27.19
C ALA A 114 -5.12 -5.18 -27.08
N THR A 115 -5.34 -4.42 -28.14
CA THR A 115 -5.14 -2.98 -28.21
C THR A 115 -6.48 -2.24 -28.10
N GLU A 116 -6.44 -0.90 -28.01
CA GLU A 116 -7.68 -0.11 -28.04
C GLU A 116 -8.47 -0.27 -29.34
N ASP A 117 -7.78 -0.48 -30.46
CA ASP A 117 -8.38 -0.67 -31.78
C ASP A 117 -9.16 -1.98 -31.88
N ASP A 118 -8.80 -2.98 -31.07
CA ASP A 118 -9.51 -4.26 -30.98
C ASP A 118 -10.84 -4.16 -30.21
N ILE A 119 -11.11 -3.03 -29.56
CA ILE A 119 -12.30 -2.80 -28.75
C ILE A 119 -13.25 -1.84 -29.49
N PRO A 120 -14.32 -2.34 -30.15
CA PRO A 120 -15.16 -1.52 -31.01
C PRO A 120 -15.88 -0.37 -30.29
N ASN A 121 -16.05 -0.47 -28.97
CA ASN A 121 -16.72 0.54 -28.17
C ASN A 121 -16.25 0.51 -26.70
N LEU A 122 -15.17 1.25 -26.42
CA LEU A 122 -14.61 1.42 -25.07
C LEU A 122 -15.65 1.94 -24.06
N LYS A 123 -16.48 2.92 -24.45
CA LYS A 123 -17.50 3.48 -23.57
C LYS A 123 -18.52 2.43 -23.12
N LYS A 124 -18.93 1.54 -24.04
CA LYS A 124 -19.85 0.45 -23.74
C LYS A 124 -19.18 -0.60 -22.85
N LEU A 125 -17.91 -0.92 -23.09
CA LEU A 125 -17.15 -1.84 -22.23
C LEU A 125 -17.02 -1.28 -20.81
N ALA A 126 -16.58 -0.02 -20.67
CA ALA A 126 -16.50 0.66 -19.38
C ALA A 126 -17.84 0.66 -18.64
N GLY A 127 -18.94 0.96 -19.35
CA GLY A 127 -20.30 0.88 -18.77
C GLY A 127 -20.69 -0.53 -18.31
N ARG A 128 -20.27 -1.58 -19.03
CA ARG A 128 -20.51 -2.97 -18.62
C ARG A 128 -19.67 -3.36 -17.40
N LEU A 129 -18.42 -2.90 -17.30
CA LEU A 129 -17.56 -3.12 -16.15
C LEU A 129 -18.13 -2.42 -14.91
N ALA A 130 -18.47 -1.13 -15.03
CA ALA A 130 -19.09 -0.37 -13.95
C ALA A 130 -20.42 -0.98 -13.46
N GLY A 131 -21.19 -1.60 -14.36
CA GLY A 131 -22.42 -2.32 -13.98
C GLY A 131 -22.20 -3.68 -13.33
N ARG A 132 -20.99 -4.27 -13.44
CA ARG A 132 -20.66 -5.60 -12.89
C ARG A 132 -19.76 -5.56 -11.66
N ILE A 133 -19.01 -4.48 -11.47
CA ILE A 133 -18.04 -4.32 -10.40
C ILE A 133 -18.58 -3.23 -9.46
N PRO A 134 -19.19 -3.61 -8.33
CA PRO A 134 -19.78 -2.62 -7.44
C PRO A 134 -18.71 -1.71 -6.83
N ALA A 135 -19.06 -0.44 -6.70
CA ALA A 135 -18.22 0.58 -6.09
C ALA A 135 -19.05 1.50 -5.20
N GLY A 136 -18.36 2.25 -4.34
CA GLY A 136 -18.94 3.22 -3.41
C GLY A 136 -19.43 2.63 -2.09
N ALA A 137 -19.93 3.51 -1.23
CA ALA A 137 -20.34 3.19 0.14
C ALA A 137 -21.72 2.51 0.26
N SER A 138 -22.24 1.94 -0.84
CA SER A 138 -23.62 1.45 -0.91
C SER A 138 -23.92 0.26 0.02
N GLY A 139 -22.90 -0.34 0.63
CA GLY A 139 -23.02 -1.43 1.60
C GLY A 139 -23.53 -2.75 1.01
N LYS A 140 -23.73 -2.81 -0.31
CA LYS A 140 -24.01 -4.05 -1.04
C LYS A 140 -22.69 -4.66 -1.47
N GLY A 141 -22.38 -5.83 -0.91
CA GLY A 141 -21.20 -6.61 -1.28
C GLY A 141 -21.26 -6.99 -2.75
N GLY A 142 -20.09 -7.21 -3.36
CA GLY A 142 -20.00 -7.70 -4.74
C GLY A 142 -20.02 -9.21 -4.85
N LEU A 143 -19.90 -9.91 -3.71
CA LEU A 143 -20.00 -11.36 -3.63
C LEU A 143 -21.00 -11.78 -2.55
N GLU A 144 -21.79 -12.81 -2.86
CA GLU A 144 -22.60 -13.52 -1.87
C GLU A 144 -21.76 -14.64 -1.26
N ILE A 145 -21.18 -14.36 -0.09
CA ILE A 145 -20.41 -15.34 0.67
C ILE A 145 -20.98 -15.51 2.08
N ASN A 146 -20.78 -16.69 2.66
CA ASN A 146 -21.15 -16.97 4.04
C ASN A 146 -19.94 -16.80 4.99
N PRO A 147 -20.16 -16.76 6.32
CA PRO A 147 -19.08 -16.58 7.30
C PRO A 147 -17.94 -17.60 7.19
N ARG A 148 -18.22 -18.87 6.86
CA ARG A 148 -17.18 -19.89 6.71
C ARG A 148 -16.30 -19.63 5.48
N GLN A 149 -16.90 -19.19 4.37
CA GLN A 149 -16.15 -18.80 3.18
C GLN A 149 -15.29 -17.57 3.46
N LEU A 150 -15.79 -16.61 4.23
CA LEU A 150 -14.99 -15.46 4.68
C LEU A 150 -13.79 -15.92 5.52
N ASP A 151 -13.98 -16.86 6.44
CA ASP A 151 -12.89 -17.40 7.27
C ASP A 151 -11.83 -18.09 6.41
N ASN A 152 -12.25 -18.88 5.41
CA ASN A 152 -11.34 -19.51 4.46
C ASN A 152 -10.56 -18.46 3.65
N LEU A 153 -11.21 -17.38 3.21
CA LEU A 153 -10.56 -16.29 2.48
C LEU A 153 -9.55 -15.51 3.34
N ILE A 154 -9.86 -15.30 4.62
CA ILE A 154 -8.95 -14.64 5.56
C ILE A 154 -7.67 -15.45 5.76
N GLN A 155 -7.76 -16.79 5.78
CA GLN A 155 -6.60 -17.67 6.01
C GLN A 155 -5.86 -18.05 4.72
N GLY A 156 -6.62 -18.36 3.66
CA GLY A 156 -6.08 -18.89 2.40
C GLY A 156 -5.90 -17.85 1.30
N GLY A 157 -6.30 -16.59 1.53
CA GLY A 157 -6.07 -15.48 0.62
C GLY A 157 -6.61 -15.74 -0.79
N ALA A 158 -5.81 -15.41 -1.81
CA ALA A 158 -6.18 -15.57 -3.21
C ALA A 158 -6.43 -17.04 -3.62
N ALA A 159 -5.70 -17.99 -3.04
CA ALA A 159 -5.91 -19.42 -3.35
C ALA A 159 -7.32 -19.87 -2.94
N ALA A 160 -7.80 -19.44 -1.76
CA ALA A 160 -9.17 -19.71 -1.33
C ALA A 160 -10.20 -19.01 -2.24
N ALA A 161 -9.88 -17.87 -2.85
CA ALA A 161 -10.76 -17.23 -3.84
C ALA A 161 -10.85 -18.06 -5.13
N VAL A 162 -9.73 -18.62 -5.61
CA VAL A 162 -9.69 -19.52 -6.77
C VAL A 162 -10.50 -20.79 -6.51
N GLU A 163 -10.39 -21.40 -5.33
CA GLU A 163 -11.20 -22.57 -4.93
C GLU A 163 -12.71 -22.28 -4.92
N LEU A 164 -13.09 -21.02 -4.65
CA LEU A 164 -14.47 -20.55 -4.73
C LEU A 164 -14.93 -20.19 -6.17
N GLY A 165 -14.04 -20.33 -7.16
CA GLY A 165 -14.30 -20.03 -8.57
C GLY A 165 -14.00 -18.59 -8.99
N PHE A 166 -13.24 -17.84 -8.19
CA PHE A 166 -12.86 -16.45 -8.48
C PHE A 166 -11.38 -16.35 -8.86
N GLY A 167 -11.11 -16.47 -10.16
CA GLY A 167 -9.76 -16.44 -10.73
C GLY A 167 -9.31 -17.80 -11.24
N PHE A 168 -8.04 -17.89 -11.60
CA PHE A 168 -7.39 -19.10 -12.10
C PHE A 168 -6.18 -19.47 -11.24
N ASP A 169 -5.79 -20.75 -11.22
CA ASP A 169 -4.61 -21.20 -10.47
C ASP A 169 -3.33 -20.48 -10.91
N GLU A 170 -3.22 -20.16 -12.21
CA GLU A 170 -2.10 -19.41 -12.80
C GLU A 170 -2.00 -17.95 -12.30
N ASP A 171 -3.09 -17.37 -11.80
CA ASP A 171 -3.06 -16.02 -11.23
C ASP A 171 -2.15 -15.96 -10.01
N LEU A 172 -2.07 -17.04 -9.22
CA LEU A 172 -1.40 -17.05 -7.92
C LEU A 172 0.08 -16.72 -8.02
N ALA A 173 0.77 -17.21 -9.05
CA ALA A 173 2.20 -16.96 -9.27
C ALA A 173 2.52 -15.50 -9.61
N HIS A 174 1.49 -14.70 -9.96
CA HIS A 174 1.60 -13.30 -10.37
C HIS A 174 1.10 -12.32 -9.29
N ILE A 175 0.91 -12.81 -8.06
CA ILE A 175 0.52 -12.00 -6.91
C ILE A 175 1.66 -12.01 -5.90
N GLU A 176 1.96 -10.86 -5.31
CA GLU A 176 2.92 -10.78 -4.19
C GLU A 176 2.57 -11.81 -3.11
N SER A 177 3.58 -12.54 -2.62
CA SER A 177 3.41 -13.64 -1.65
C SER A 177 2.43 -14.73 -2.09
N ASN A 178 2.21 -14.90 -3.40
CA ASN A 178 1.17 -15.76 -3.97
C ASN A 178 -0.25 -15.45 -3.46
N GLY A 179 -0.48 -14.21 -3.01
CA GLY A 179 -1.76 -13.74 -2.49
C GLY A 179 -2.14 -14.30 -1.13
N VAL A 180 -1.17 -14.77 -0.34
CA VAL A 180 -1.38 -15.22 1.05
C VAL A 180 -0.24 -14.78 1.96
N LEU A 181 -0.58 -14.19 3.10
CA LEU A 181 0.35 -13.96 4.20
C LEU A 181 0.02 -14.95 5.31
N HIS A 182 0.93 -15.88 5.57
CA HIS A 182 0.72 -16.90 6.60
C HIS A 182 0.63 -16.25 7.98
N THR A 183 -0.40 -16.65 8.73
CA THR A 183 -0.59 -16.24 10.12
C THR A 183 -0.90 -17.47 10.96
N GLU A 184 -0.33 -17.53 12.15
CA GLU A 184 -0.64 -18.58 13.13
C GLU A 184 -2.01 -18.33 13.80
N GLU A 185 -2.36 -17.06 14.01
CA GLU A 185 -3.63 -16.66 14.63
C GLU A 185 -4.20 -15.40 13.96
N ALA A 186 -5.38 -15.54 13.33
CA ALA A 186 -6.12 -14.43 12.76
C ALA A 186 -7.13 -13.84 13.76
N SER A 187 -6.65 -13.05 14.72
CA SER A 187 -7.52 -12.32 15.65
C SER A 187 -8.18 -11.12 14.95
N ILE A 188 -9.41 -11.34 14.46
CA ILE A 188 -10.21 -10.32 13.79
C ILE A 188 -11.52 -10.13 14.55
N SER A 189 -11.80 -8.88 14.94
CA SER A 189 -13.03 -8.52 15.66
C SER A 189 -14.30 -8.88 14.88
N SER A 190 -15.38 -9.18 15.60
CA SER A 190 -16.69 -9.45 15.00
C SER A 190 -17.17 -8.31 14.08
N ARG A 191 -16.94 -7.06 14.50
CA ARG A 191 -17.27 -5.86 13.71
C ARG A 191 -16.51 -5.80 12.38
N ALA A 192 -15.22 -6.14 12.38
CA ALA A 192 -14.42 -6.16 11.15
C ALA A 192 -14.89 -7.29 10.20
N ARG A 193 -15.19 -8.48 10.74
CA ARG A 193 -15.75 -9.59 9.96
C ARG A 193 -17.09 -9.23 9.33
N GLU A 194 -18.00 -8.65 10.11
CA GLU A 194 -19.33 -8.27 9.62
C GLU A 194 -19.24 -7.19 8.53
N ARG A 195 -18.31 -6.25 8.65
CA ARG A 195 -18.02 -5.26 7.60
C ARG A 195 -17.44 -5.92 6.35
N GLY A 196 -16.49 -6.84 6.50
CA GLY A 196 -15.89 -7.58 5.39
C GLY A 196 -16.92 -8.39 4.59
N LEU A 197 -17.81 -9.10 5.28
CA LEU A 197 -18.88 -9.89 4.67
C LEU A 197 -19.80 -9.05 3.76
N ARG A 198 -20.04 -7.79 4.14
CA ARG A 198 -20.89 -6.85 3.38
C ARG A 198 -20.15 -6.11 2.28
N ALA A 199 -18.82 -6.16 2.23
CA ALA A 199 -17.99 -5.33 1.35
C ALA A 199 -17.15 -6.12 0.35
N LEU A 200 -16.95 -7.42 0.57
CA LEU A 200 -16.10 -8.23 -0.31
C LEU A 200 -16.60 -8.22 -1.76
N GLY A 201 -15.66 -8.17 -2.71
CA GLY A 201 -15.95 -8.10 -4.15
C GLY A 201 -16.34 -6.71 -4.66
N THR A 202 -16.06 -5.65 -3.90
CA THR A 202 -16.31 -4.26 -4.32
C THR A 202 -15.02 -3.46 -4.37
N LEU A 203 -14.99 -2.40 -5.20
CA LEU A 203 -13.86 -1.47 -5.24
C LEU A 203 -13.77 -0.60 -3.97
N GLY A 204 -14.90 -0.33 -3.31
CA GLY A 204 -14.98 0.65 -2.24
C GLY A 204 -15.03 2.09 -2.77
N SER A 205 -14.46 3.04 -2.02
CA SER A 205 -14.52 4.49 -2.29
C SER A 205 -13.16 5.15 -2.04
N GLY A 206 -13.04 6.46 -2.25
CA GLY A 206 -11.79 7.18 -2.06
C GLY A 206 -10.94 7.13 -3.32
N ASN A 207 -9.67 6.72 -3.18
CA ASN A 207 -8.73 6.56 -4.29
C ASN A 207 -8.79 5.18 -4.96
N HIS A 208 -9.82 4.37 -4.67
CA HIS A 208 -10.00 3.05 -5.30
C HIS A 208 -10.78 3.17 -6.61
N PHE A 209 -10.21 2.63 -7.68
CA PHE A 209 -10.82 2.64 -9.01
C PHE A 209 -10.42 1.41 -9.82
N LEU A 210 -11.12 1.21 -10.93
CA LEU A 210 -10.69 0.36 -12.02
C LEU A 210 -10.62 1.22 -13.26
N GLU A 211 -9.53 1.10 -14.00
CA GLU A 211 -9.28 1.83 -15.23
C GLU A 211 -8.93 0.88 -16.38
N LEU A 212 -9.26 1.31 -17.60
CA LEU A 212 -8.78 0.70 -18.82
C LEU A 212 -7.70 1.62 -19.37
N GLN A 213 -6.50 1.09 -19.55
CA GLN A 213 -5.33 1.86 -19.97
C GLN A 213 -4.72 1.26 -21.24
N THR A 214 -4.00 2.10 -21.97
CA THR A 214 -3.14 1.70 -23.08
C THR A 214 -1.69 2.05 -22.73
N VAL A 215 -0.75 1.22 -23.20
CA VAL A 215 0.68 1.49 -23.02
C VAL A 215 1.06 2.69 -23.90
N GLY A 216 1.23 3.87 -23.27
CA GLY A 216 1.55 5.09 -24.00
C GLY A 216 3.02 5.20 -24.43
N LYS A 217 3.94 4.71 -23.59
CA LYS A 217 5.39 4.73 -23.87
C LYS A 217 6.11 3.62 -23.12
N THR A 218 6.93 2.87 -23.83
CA THR A 218 7.90 1.95 -23.24
C THR A 218 9.22 2.69 -23.00
N VAL A 219 9.69 2.70 -21.74
CA VAL A 219 10.95 3.35 -21.34
C VAL A 219 12.11 2.37 -21.21
N ASP A 220 11.81 1.09 -20.97
CA ASP A 220 12.74 -0.03 -20.95
C ASP A 220 12.10 -1.19 -21.72
N GLN A 221 12.65 -1.48 -22.90
CA GLN A 221 12.12 -2.49 -23.80
C GLN A 221 12.39 -3.91 -23.30
N GLU A 222 13.56 -4.15 -22.70
CA GLU A 222 13.94 -5.49 -22.25
C GLU A 222 13.05 -5.96 -21.10
N THR A 223 12.74 -5.06 -20.16
CA THR A 223 11.84 -5.36 -19.05
C THR A 223 10.40 -5.54 -19.52
N ALA A 224 9.95 -4.77 -20.53
CA ALA A 224 8.59 -4.87 -21.05
C ALA A 224 8.29 -6.16 -21.84
N GLU A 225 9.33 -6.83 -22.36
CA GLU A 225 9.19 -8.09 -23.11
C GLU A 225 9.20 -9.34 -22.22
N LYS A 226 9.55 -9.21 -20.93
CA LYS A 226 9.62 -10.30 -19.95
C LYS A 226 8.30 -10.50 -19.23
#